data_AF-A0A4Q7FYR9-F1
#
_entry.id   AF-A0A4Q7FYR9-F1
#
_cell.length_a   1.000
_cell.length_b   1.000
_cell.length_c   1.000
_cell.angle_alpha   90.00
_cell.angle_beta   90.00
_cell.angle_gamma   90.00
#
_symmetry.space_group_name_H-M   'P 1'
#
loop_
_entity.id
_entity.type
_entity.pdbx_description
1 polymer ?
#
loop_
_entity_poly.entity_id
_entity_poly.type
_entity_poly.pdbx_seq_one_letter_code
_entity_poly.pdbx_strand_id
1 'polypeptide(L)'
;MIVGWKHVRQSMAMIFMTRFHERVLRRWVGSFVPHLLGENAVERTITRFYWAIAASIDLWEPNYSITRIRVSKRADGSELTSSDELRTGQLQTRNEGIYKPRGHLGDPTPETRQPFGLVGSASGGWEQA
;
A
#
# COMPACT_ATOMS: atom_id res chain seq x y z
N MET A 1 20.87 10.78 -0.87
CA MET A 1 20.47 9.69 -1.79
C MET A 1 19.79 8.60 -0.97
N ILE A 2 18.58 8.16 -1.34
CA ILE A 2 17.87 7.08 -0.64
C ILE A 2 18.15 5.78 -1.41
N VAL A 3 18.58 4.72 -0.73
CA VAL A 3 18.97 3.43 -1.34
C VAL A 3 18.33 2.24 -0.62
N GLY A 4 18.34 1.08 -1.27
CA GLY A 4 17.83 -0.18 -0.73
C GLY A 4 16.33 -0.13 -0.41
N TRP A 5 15.92 -0.76 0.69
CA TRP A 5 14.51 -0.82 1.09
C TRP A 5 13.85 0.56 1.23
N LYS A 6 14.57 1.56 1.76
CA LYS A 6 14.04 2.93 1.91
C LYS A 6 13.65 3.55 0.57
N HIS A 7 14.40 3.22 -0.50
CA HIS A 7 14.11 3.69 -1.86
C HIS A 7 12.84 3.02 -2.39
N VAL A 8 12.73 1.70 -2.25
CA VAL A 8 11.53 0.95 -2.67
C VAL A 8 10.28 1.44 -1.95
N ARG A 9 10.36 1.67 -0.64
CA ARG A 9 9.26 2.28 0.13
C ARG A 9 8.85 3.64 -0.42
N GLN A 10 9.83 4.49 -0.74
CA GLN A 10 9.57 5.82 -1.29
C GLN A 10 8.97 5.75 -2.71
N SER A 11 9.43 4.81 -3.54
CA SER A 11 8.87 4.53 -4.86
C SER A 11 7.41 4.08 -4.78
N MET A 12 7.09 3.11 -3.91
CA MET A 12 5.71 2.67 -3.68
C MET A 12 4.80 3.82 -3.22
N ALA A 13 5.25 4.62 -2.24
CA ALA A 13 4.50 5.78 -1.78
C ALA A 13 4.20 6.78 -2.91
N MET A 14 5.19 7.04 -3.79
CA MET A 14 4.99 7.88 -4.97
C MET A 14 3.95 7.29 -5.93
N ILE A 15 3.98 5.99 -6.19
CA ILE A 15 3.01 5.31 -7.08
C ILE A 15 1.58 5.44 -6.51
N PHE A 16 1.39 5.21 -5.21
CA PHE A 16 0.06 5.29 -4.59
C PHE A 16 -0.52 6.70 -4.57
N MET A 17 0.32 7.72 -4.49
CA MET A 17 -0.13 9.12 -4.50
C MET A 17 -0.31 9.68 -5.92
N THR A 18 0.25 9.04 -6.95
CA THR A 18 0.15 9.50 -8.34
C THR A 18 -1.14 8.99 -8.98
N ARG A 19 -1.97 9.91 -9.50
CA ARG A 19 -3.14 9.57 -10.31
C ARG A 19 -2.71 9.14 -11.72
N PHE A 20 -3.48 8.24 -12.32
CA PHE A 20 -3.32 7.99 -13.76
C PHE A 20 -3.46 9.30 -14.55
N HIS A 21 -2.65 9.43 -15.59
CA HIS A 21 -2.57 10.59 -16.49
C HIS A 21 -2.05 11.88 -15.87
N GLU A 22 -1.63 11.88 -14.60
CA GLU A 22 -1.04 13.06 -13.94
C GLU A 22 0.32 13.43 -14.54
N ARG A 23 1.10 12.41 -14.95
CA ARG A 23 2.44 12.61 -15.53
C ARG A 23 2.37 12.68 -17.05
N VAL A 24 2.63 13.85 -17.63
CA VAL A 24 2.52 14.12 -19.09
C VAL A 24 3.27 13.09 -19.95
N LEU A 25 4.52 12.76 -19.59
CA LEU A 25 5.38 11.82 -20.33
C LEU A 25 5.25 10.36 -19.86
N ARG A 26 4.51 10.12 -18.78
CA ARG A 26 4.36 8.79 -18.15
C ARG A 26 2.91 8.57 -17.71
N ARG A 27 1.97 8.80 -18.62
CA ARG A 27 0.52 8.83 -18.30
C ARG A 27 0.01 7.54 -17.68
N TRP A 28 0.58 6.41 -18.10
CA TRP A 28 0.22 5.09 -17.59
C TRP A 28 0.73 4.84 -16.17
N VAL A 29 1.73 5.57 -15.69
CA VAL A 29 2.27 5.38 -14.34
C VAL A 29 1.36 6.06 -13.32
N GLY A 30 0.83 5.26 -12.40
CA GLY A 30 -0.04 5.73 -11.32
C GLY A 30 -0.80 4.59 -10.66
N SER A 31 -1.80 4.96 -9.86
CA SER A 31 -2.71 4.01 -9.23
C SER A 31 -4.13 4.54 -9.16
N PHE A 32 -5.10 3.64 -8.94
CA PHE A 32 -6.49 4.01 -8.66
C PHE A 32 -6.71 4.41 -7.19
N VAL A 33 -5.68 4.29 -6.34
CA VAL A 33 -5.76 4.59 -4.90
C VAL A 33 -6.33 6.00 -4.66
N PRO A 34 -5.86 7.08 -5.31
CA PRO A 34 -6.37 8.41 -5.04
C PRO A 34 -7.83 8.65 -5.48
N HIS A 35 -8.38 7.80 -6.35
CA HIS A 35 -9.79 7.86 -6.77
C HIS A 35 -10.73 7.23 -5.73
N LEU A 36 -10.26 6.22 -5.01
CA LEU A 36 -11.05 5.49 -4.02
C LEU A 36 -11.01 6.17 -2.64
N LEU A 37 -10.04 7.05 -2.41
CA LEU A 37 -9.97 7.86 -1.20
C LEU A 37 -11.16 8.84 -1.16
N GLY A 38 -11.90 8.84 -0.05
CA GLY A 38 -13.09 9.66 0.16
C GLY A 38 -14.40 8.99 -0.25
N GLU A 39 -14.36 7.81 -0.88
CA GLU A 39 -15.55 6.97 -1.05
C GLU A 39 -16.00 6.36 0.29
N ASN A 40 -17.27 5.98 0.39
CA ASN A 40 -17.79 5.26 1.56
C ASN A 40 -17.01 3.96 1.79
N ALA A 41 -16.58 3.74 3.03
CA ALA A 41 -15.83 2.57 3.50
C ALA A 41 -16.72 1.31 3.61
N VAL A 42 -17.34 0.90 2.50
CA VAL A 42 -18.05 -0.38 2.37
C VAL A 42 -17.10 -1.47 1.89
N GLU A 43 -17.42 -2.74 2.16
CA GLU A 43 -16.59 -3.90 1.81
C GLU A 43 -16.10 -3.85 0.36
N ARG A 44 -16.99 -3.56 -0.59
CA ARG A 44 -16.65 -3.44 -2.02
C ARG A 44 -15.56 -2.38 -2.28
N THR A 45 -15.65 -1.22 -1.63
CA THR A 45 -14.68 -0.13 -1.78
C THR A 45 -13.33 -0.51 -1.16
N ILE A 46 -13.37 -1.14 0.02
CA ILE A 46 -12.17 -1.64 0.70
C ILE A 46 -11.45 -2.70 -0.15
N THR A 47 -12.19 -3.64 -0.73
CA THR A 47 -11.62 -4.64 -1.65
C THR A 47 -11.01 -3.96 -2.88
N ARG A 48 -11.70 -3.00 -3.52
CA ARG A 48 -11.15 -2.22 -4.65
C ARG A 48 -9.86 -1.48 -4.25
N PHE A 49 -9.82 -0.92 -3.05
CA PHE A 49 -8.65 -0.19 -2.56
C PHE A 49 -7.42 -1.08 -2.47
N TYR A 50 -7.56 -2.29 -1.91
CA TYR A 50 -6.44 -3.24 -1.86
C TYR A 50 -6.04 -3.78 -3.23
N TRP A 51 -7.02 -4.03 -4.11
CA TRP A 51 -6.72 -4.38 -5.49
C TRP A 51 -5.95 -3.28 -6.21
N ALA A 52 -6.30 -2.01 -5.99
CA ALA A 52 -5.58 -0.88 -6.56
C ALA A 52 -4.12 -0.81 -6.07
N ILE A 53 -3.89 -1.06 -4.78
CA ILE A 53 -2.54 -1.14 -4.20
C ILE A 53 -1.76 -2.29 -4.84
N ALA A 54 -2.31 -3.51 -4.79
CA ALA A 54 -1.64 -4.72 -5.30
C ALA A 54 -1.29 -4.58 -6.79
N ALA A 55 -2.27 -4.21 -7.63
CA ALA A 55 -2.06 -4.02 -9.06
C ALA A 55 -1.01 -2.95 -9.36
N SER A 56 -0.98 -1.84 -8.60
CA SER A 56 0.01 -0.80 -8.83
C SER A 56 1.43 -1.21 -8.45
N ILE A 57 1.60 -2.05 -7.42
CA ILE A 57 2.91 -2.64 -7.08
C ILE A 57 3.34 -3.61 -8.18
N ASP A 58 2.46 -4.52 -8.60
CA ASP A 58 2.78 -5.54 -9.61
C ASP A 58 3.16 -4.92 -10.96
N LEU A 59 2.55 -3.79 -11.32
CA LEU A 59 2.85 -3.07 -12.56
C LEU A 59 4.15 -2.26 -12.50
N TRP A 60 4.43 -1.60 -11.37
CA TRP A 60 5.42 -0.52 -11.33
C TRP A 60 6.60 -0.73 -10.38
N GLU A 61 6.50 -1.64 -9.39
CA GLU A 61 7.56 -1.87 -8.41
C GLU A 61 8.08 -3.32 -8.45
N PRO A 62 9.02 -3.64 -9.36
CA PRO A 62 9.53 -5.00 -9.51
C PRO A 62 10.36 -5.46 -8.30
N ASN A 63 10.85 -4.53 -7.47
CA ASN A 63 11.65 -4.88 -6.28
C ASN A 63 10.80 -5.28 -5.08
N TYR A 64 9.48 -5.26 -5.18
CA TYR A 64 8.58 -5.70 -4.12
C TYR A 64 7.53 -6.65 -4.68
N SER A 65 6.99 -7.53 -3.85
CA SER A 65 5.86 -8.37 -4.20
C SER A 65 5.05 -8.65 -2.94
N ILE A 66 3.76 -8.37 -3.00
CA ILE A 66 2.85 -8.58 -1.88
C ILE A 66 2.57 -10.08 -1.75
N THR A 67 2.75 -10.63 -0.56
CA THR A 67 2.41 -12.02 -0.25
C THR A 67 1.13 -12.13 0.57
N ARG A 68 0.85 -11.12 1.41
CA ARG A 68 -0.34 -11.12 2.26
C ARG A 68 -0.76 -9.70 2.58
N ILE A 69 -2.07 -9.46 2.51
CA ILE A 69 -2.68 -8.24 3.01
C ILE A 69 -3.46 -8.62 4.27
N ARG A 70 -3.17 -7.94 5.38
CA ARG A 70 -3.93 -8.03 6.61
C ARG A 70 -4.59 -6.70 6.87
N VAL A 71 -5.91 -6.72 6.98
CA VAL A 71 -6.65 -5.64 7.61
C VAL A 71 -6.47 -5.86 9.10
N SER A 72 -5.74 -4.98 9.78
CA SER A 72 -5.42 -5.21 11.19
C SER A 72 -6.58 -4.81 12.08
N LYS A 73 -6.68 -5.58 13.16
CA LYS A 73 -7.40 -5.29 14.39
C LYS A 73 -6.89 -3.98 15.00
N ARG A 74 -7.67 -3.33 15.85
CA ARG A 74 -7.23 -2.15 16.62
C ARG A 74 -5.93 -2.44 17.37
N ALA A 75 -5.27 -1.38 17.86
CA ALA A 75 -4.12 -1.48 18.76
C ALA A 75 -4.39 -2.34 20.03
N ASP A 76 -5.66 -2.52 20.41
CA ASP A 76 -6.11 -3.38 21.51
C ASP A 76 -6.33 -4.86 21.12
N GLY A 77 -6.11 -5.23 19.85
CA GLY A 77 -6.31 -6.59 19.34
C GLY A 77 -7.76 -6.95 19.00
N SER A 78 -8.72 -6.02 19.11
CA SER A 78 -10.12 -6.23 18.70
C SER A 78 -10.31 -6.08 17.19
N GLU A 79 -11.11 -6.96 16.58
CA GLU A 79 -11.49 -6.78 15.17
C GLU A 79 -12.27 -5.48 15.00
N LEU A 80 -12.02 -4.77 13.91
CA LEU A 80 -12.92 -3.73 13.44
C LEU A 80 -14.26 -4.39 13.15
N THR A 81 -15.15 -4.39 14.15
CA THR A 81 -16.35 -5.23 14.16
C THR A 81 -17.59 -4.42 13.78
N SER A 82 -17.54 -3.09 13.87
CA SER A 82 -18.70 -2.22 13.59
C SER A 82 -18.49 -1.28 12.40
N SER A 83 -19.55 -1.12 11.61
CA SER A 83 -19.61 -0.15 10.50
C SER A 83 -19.37 1.29 10.94
N ASP A 84 -19.66 1.64 12.19
CA ASP A 84 -19.43 2.99 12.74
C ASP A 84 -17.95 3.28 12.97
N GLU A 85 -17.15 2.27 13.27
CA GLU A 85 -15.71 2.43 13.50
C GLU A 85 -14.96 2.64 12.18
N LEU A 86 -15.37 1.92 11.13
CA LEU A 86 -14.90 2.17 9.77
C LEU A 86 -15.23 3.59 9.29
N ARG A 87 -16.42 4.12 9.67
CA ARG A 87 -16.81 5.52 9.37
C ARG A 87 -15.93 6.56 10.06
N THR A 88 -15.31 6.23 11.19
CA THR A 88 -14.36 7.12 11.88
C THR A 88 -12.95 7.14 11.27
N GLY A 89 -12.72 6.39 10.19
CA GLY A 89 -11.45 6.40 9.46
C GLY A 89 -10.31 5.63 10.14
N GLN A 90 -10.63 4.74 11.08
CA GLN A 90 -9.66 3.89 11.76
C GLN A 90 -9.43 2.59 10.98
N LEU A 91 -8.90 2.69 9.76
CA LEU A 91 -8.54 1.51 8.96
C LEU A 91 -7.02 1.31 8.99
N GLN A 92 -6.58 0.39 9.84
CA GLN A 92 -5.17 -0.01 9.87
C GLN A 92 -4.96 -1.21 8.95
N THR A 93 -3.95 -1.10 8.08
CA THR A 93 -3.67 -2.12 7.07
C THR A 93 -2.19 -2.47 7.10
N ARG A 94 -1.89 -3.76 7.15
CA ARG A 94 -0.53 -4.27 7.11
C ARG A 94 -0.38 -5.18 5.90
N ASN A 95 0.45 -4.78 4.94
CA ASN A 95 0.85 -5.65 3.86
C ASN A 95 2.18 -6.30 4.25
N GLU A 96 2.26 -7.60 4.02
CA GLU A 96 3.48 -8.39 4.12
C GLU A 96 3.91 -8.72 2.69
N GLY A 97 5.21 -8.63 2.43
CA GLY A 97 5.74 -8.87 1.10
C GLY A 97 7.23 -9.19 1.11
N ILE A 98 7.71 -9.55 -0.07
CA ILE A 98 9.09 -9.98 -0.32
C ILE A 98 9.81 -8.84 -1.03
N TYR A 99 10.94 -8.44 -0.45
CA TYR A 99 11.85 -7.46 -1.04
C TYR A 99 12.89 -8.17 -1.91
N LYS A 100 13.02 -7.68 -3.16
CA LYS A 100 13.88 -8.18 -4.23
C LYS A 100 14.79 -7.02 -4.68
N PRO A 101 16.00 -6.86 -4.12
CA PRO A 101 16.84 -5.67 -4.35
C PRO A 101 17.19 -5.42 -5.81
N ARG A 102 17.28 -6.51 -6.59
CA ARG A 102 17.66 -6.52 -7.99
C ARG A 102 16.48 -6.80 -8.92
N GLY A 103 15.24 -6.70 -8.43
CA GLY A 103 14.04 -6.97 -9.22
C GLY A 103 13.95 -6.09 -10.47
N HIS A 104 14.35 -4.83 -10.36
CA HIS A 104 14.45 -3.89 -11.49
C HIS A 104 15.49 -4.27 -12.56
N LEU A 105 16.41 -5.19 -12.25
CA LEU A 105 17.39 -5.74 -13.19
C LEU A 105 16.94 -7.09 -13.78
N GLY A 106 15.72 -7.55 -13.47
CA GLY A 106 15.20 -8.84 -13.91
C GLY A 106 15.64 -10.03 -13.04
N ASP A 107 16.29 -9.79 -11.90
CA ASP A 107 16.69 -10.83 -10.95
C ASP A 107 15.67 -10.89 -9.79
N PRO A 108 14.84 -11.95 -9.71
CA PRO A 108 13.79 -12.06 -8.70
C PRO A 108 14.29 -12.60 -7.36
N THR A 109 15.60 -12.78 -7.16
CA THR A 109 16.16 -13.37 -5.93
C THR A 109 15.67 -12.62 -4.68
N PRO A 110 14.96 -13.30 -3.76
CA PRO A 110 14.46 -12.67 -2.55
C PRO A 110 15.60 -12.47 -1.54
N GLU A 111 15.76 -11.25 -1.02
CA GLU A 111 16.76 -10.98 0.04
C GLU A 111 16.13 -11.09 1.43
N THR A 112 14.95 -10.50 1.62
CA THR A 112 14.32 -10.41 2.95
C THR A 112 12.81 -10.23 2.83
N ARG A 113 12.05 -10.75 3.80
CA ARG A 113 10.63 -10.41 3.98
C ARG A 113 10.53 -9.08 4.69
N GLN A 114 9.95 -8.07 4.03
CA GLN A 114 9.79 -6.74 4.57
C GLN A 114 8.31 -6.39 4.72
N PRO A 115 7.85 -6.03 5.93
CA PRO A 115 6.50 -5.53 6.10
C PRO A 115 6.37 -4.13 5.49
N PHE A 116 5.25 -3.87 4.84
CA PHE A 116 4.84 -2.55 4.38
C PHE A 116 3.38 -2.31 4.77
N GLY A 117 3.16 -1.50 5.81
CA GLY A 117 1.81 -1.14 6.26
C GLY A 117 1.41 0.27 5.83
N LEU A 118 0.15 0.42 5.44
CA LEU A 118 -0.53 1.71 5.38
C LEU A 118 -1.37 1.81 6.65
N VAL A 119 -0.89 2.59 7.61
CA VAL A 119 -1.65 2.93 8.83
C VAL A 119 -2.48 4.16 8.51
N GLY A 120 -3.75 3.97 8.19
CA GLY A 120 -4.73 5.06 8.12
C GLY A 120 -5.38 5.20 9.49
N SER A 121 -4.90 6.13 10.32
CA SER A 121 -5.67 6.58 11.48
C SER A 121 -5.81 8.09 11.42
N ALA A 122 -6.97 8.60 11.85
CA ALA A 122 -7.24 10.04 11.91
C ALA A 122 -6.30 10.82 12.85
N SER A 123 -5.42 10.14 13.60
CA SER A 123 -4.57 10.74 14.64
C SER A 123 -3.13 10.21 14.73
N GLY A 124 -2.68 9.34 13.83
CA GLY A 124 -1.40 8.63 13.99
C GLY A 124 -0.43 8.89 12.86
N GLY A 125 0.73 9.46 13.19
CA GLY A 125 1.86 9.59 12.28
C GLY A 125 2.31 8.25 11.69
N TRP A 126 3.02 8.34 10.56
CA TRP A 126 3.59 7.20 9.84
C TRP A 126 4.64 6.46 10.67
N GLU A 127 4.22 5.65 11.63
CA GLU A 127 5.13 4.95 12.53
C GLU A 127 5.24 3.46 12.18
N GLN A 128 6.47 2.95 12.31
CA GLN A 128 6.83 1.59 11.99
C GLN A 128 6.21 0.63 12.99
N ALA A 129 5.68 -0.48 12.50
CA ALA A 129 5.39 -1.65 13.30
C ALA A 129 6.01 -2.87 12.63
#